data_AF-A0A965J1F3-F1
#
_entry.id   AF-A0A965J1F3-F1
#
_cell.length_a   1.000
_cell.length_b   1.000
_cell.length_c   1.000
_cell.angle_alpha   90.00
_cell.angle_beta   90.00
_cell.angle_gamma   90.00
#
_symmetry.space_group_name_H-M   'P 1'
#
loop_
_entity.id
_entity.type
_entity.pdbx_description
1 polymer ?
#
loop_
_entity_poly.entity_id
_entity_poly.type
_entity_poly.pdbx_seq_one_letter_code
_entity_poly.pdbx_strand_id
1 'polypeptide(L)'
;EEKAKRKSEIEKLEKETIDLQSQRFGRNGDYFMKRQELIKPIQDRIYTAMKKVAKADGYTFVFDKANQSNLIYADKDADISNRILEEMGITKE
;
A
#
# COMPACT_ATOMS: atom_id res chain seq x y z
N GLU A 1 -28.10 42.90 6.65
CA GLU A 1 -28.19 41.81 5.66
C GLU A 1 -26.86 41.44 5.01
N GLU A 2 -26.09 42.40 4.49
CA GLU A 2 -24.83 42.10 3.78
C GLU A 2 -23.78 41.32 4.61
N LYS A 3 -23.60 41.67 5.90
CA LYS A 3 -22.71 40.93 6.82
C LYS A 3 -23.15 39.47 7.02
N ALA A 4 -24.45 39.20 7.09
CA ALA A 4 -24.98 37.85 7.26
C ALA A 4 -24.78 37.02 5.99
N LYS A 5 -24.96 37.65 4.81
CA LYS A 5 -24.70 37.01 3.51
C LYS A 5 -23.22 36.63 3.35
N ARG A 6 -22.30 37.55 3.66
CA ARG A 6 -20.84 37.27 3.65
C ARG A 6 -20.46 36.15 4.62
N LYS A 7 -21.07 36.11 5.82
CA LYS A 7 -20.82 35.04 6.79
C LYS A 7 -21.26 33.68 6.26
N SER A 8 -22.45 33.61 5.65
CA SER A 8 -22.96 32.38 5.03
C SER A 8 -22.10 31.92 3.84
N GLU A 9 -21.57 32.85 3.05
CA GLU A 9 -20.62 32.53 1.96
C GLU A 9 -19.31 31.94 2.51
N ILE A 10 -18.77 32.50 3.60
CA ILE A 10 -17.58 31.96 4.27
C ILE A 10 -17.84 30.55 4.80
N GLU A 11 -18.94 30.34 5.53
CA GLU A 11 -19.31 29.02 6.07
C GLU A 11 -19.47 27.97 4.95
N LYS A 12 -20.02 28.37 3.79
CA LYS A 12 -20.12 27.50 2.61
C LYS A 12 -18.75 27.12 2.06
N LEU A 13 -17.85 28.10 1.89
CA LEU A 13 -16.50 27.87 1.38
C LEU A 13 -15.65 27.01 2.33
N GLU A 14 -15.82 27.19 3.64
CA GLU A 14 -15.15 26.35 4.65
C GLU A 14 -15.62 24.90 4.54
N LYS A 15 -16.92 24.68 4.42
CA LYS A 15 -17.48 23.33 4.24
C LYS A 15 -17.00 22.68 2.94
N GLU A 16 -17.03 23.41 1.84
CA GLU A 16 -16.54 22.92 0.53
C GLU A 16 -15.06 22.55 0.59
N THR A 17 -14.25 23.33 1.33
CA THR A 17 -12.83 23.04 1.53
C THR A 17 -12.61 21.74 2.29
N ILE A 18 -13.37 21.52 3.38
CA ILE A 18 -13.31 20.28 4.17
C ILE A 18 -13.76 19.07 3.33
N ASP A 19 -14.85 19.22 2.59
CA ASP A 19 -15.36 18.17 1.71
C ASP A 19 -14.34 17.83 0.61
N LEU A 20 -13.72 18.84 -0.01
CA LEU A 20 -12.66 18.65 -0.99
C LEU A 20 -11.44 17.95 -0.38
N GLN A 21 -11.02 18.36 0.81
CA GLN A 21 -9.89 17.74 1.51
C GLN A 21 -10.19 16.25 1.80
N SER A 22 -11.41 15.94 2.24
CA SER A 22 -11.86 14.56 2.48
C SER A 22 -11.93 13.75 1.18
N GLN A 23 -12.42 14.34 0.09
CA GLN A 23 -12.45 13.68 -1.23
C GLN A 23 -11.06 13.39 -1.77
N ARG A 24 -10.07 14.27 -1.56
CA ARG A 24 -8.70 14.06 -2.04
C ARG A 24 -7.87 13.16 -1.13
N PHE A 25 -7.95 13.36 0.19
CA PHE A 25 -7.03 12.79 1.17
C PHE A 25 -7.69 11.97 2.29
N GLY A 26 -9.01 11.88 2.30
CA GLY A 26 -9.74 11.01 3.21
C GLY A 26 -9.40 9.53 2.96
N ARG A 27 -9.90 8.66 3.85
CA ARG A 27 -9.59 7.22 3.83
C ARG A 27 -9.92 6.53 2.50
N ASN A 28 -10.95 7.01 1.80
CA ASN A 28 -11.36 6.54 0.48
C ASN A 28 -11.16 7.62 -0.59
N GLY A 29 -10.36 8.64 -0.30
CA GLY A 29 -10.11 9.74 -1.21
C GLY A 29 -9.19 9.34 -2.36
N ASP A 30 -9.12 10.21 -3.36
CA ASP A 30 -8.40 9.96 -4.62
C ASP A 30 -6.95 9.54 -4.40
N TYR A 31 -6.27 10.13 -3.42
CA TYR A 31 -4.89 9.79 -3.09
C TYR A 31 -4.74 8.33 -2.67
N PHE A 32 -5.61 7.85 -1.78
CA PHE A 32 -5.56 6.47 -1.30
C PHE A 32 -5.90 5.50 -2.44
N MET A 33 -6.93 5.81 -3.23
CA MET A 33 -7.33 5.01 -4.38
C MET A 33 -6.21 4.93 -5.42
N LYS A 34 -5.57 6.05 -5.75
CA LYS A 34 -4.47 6.07 -6.71
C LYS A 34 -3.25 5.32 -6.21
N ARG A 35 -2.93 5.46 -4.92
CA ARG A 35 -1.86 4.68 -4.28
C ARG A 35 -2.16 3.18 -4.36
N GLN A 36 -3.39 2.77 -4.09
CA GLN A 36 -3.79 1.37 -4.20
C GLN A 36 -3.69 0.88 -5.65
N GLU A 37 -4.19 1.64 -6.62
CA GLU A 37 -4.13 1.33 -8.06
C GLU A 37 -2.69 1.07 -8.54
N LEU A 38 -1.73 1.88 -8.06
CA LEU A 38 -0.32 1.75 -8.45
C LEU A 38 0.42 0.64 -7.70
N ILE A 39 0.13 0.44 -6.41
CA ILE A 39 0.83 -0.55 -5.57
C ILE A 39 0.30 -1.96 -5.80
N LYS A 40 -1.02 -2.12 -6.00
CA LYS A 40 -1.67 -3.42 -6.18
C LYS A 40 -1.04 -4.30 -7.27
N PRO A 41 -0.76 -3.82 -8.50
CA PRO A 41 -0.13 -4.66 -9.52
C PRO A 41 1.29 -5.09 -9.12
N ILE A 42 2.03 -4.27 -8.37
CA ILE A 42 3.36 -4.64 -7.86
C ILE A 42 3.22 -5.76 -6.82
N GLN A 43 2.28 -5.63 -5.88
CA GLN A 43 1.98 -6.67 -4.88
C GLN A 43 1.54 -7.98 -5.54
N ASP A 44 0.72 -7.92 -6.59
CA ASP A 44 0.24 -9.11 -7.29
C ASP A 44 1.37 -9.82 -8.05
N ARG A 45 2.32 -9.05 -8.63
CA ARG A 45 3.55 -9.61 -9.23
C ARG A 45 4.42 -10.30 -8.17
N ILE A 46 4.65 -9.65 -7.03
CA ILE A 46 5.41 -10.22 -5.91
C ILE A 46 4.75 -11.51 -5.41
N TYR A 47 3.43 -11.49 -5.20
CA TYR A 47 2.68 -12.65 -4.74
C TYR A 47 2.77 -13.84 -5.71
N THR A 48 2.72 -13.55 -7.01
CA THR A 48 2.85 -14.58 -8.05
C THR A 48 4.25 -15.20 -8.06
N ALA A 49 5.30 -14.37 -8.01
CA ALA A 49 6.68 -14.84 -7.93
C ALA A 49 6.95 -15.63 -6.64
N MET A 50 6.51 -15.10 -5.49
CA MET A 50 6.57 -15.77 -4.19
C MET A 50 5.90 -17.15 -4.24
N LYS A 51 4.70 -17.27 -4.84
CA LYS A 51 4.02 -18.57 -4.98
C LYS A 51 4.79 -19.57 -5.81
N LYS A 52 5.46 -19.12 -6.87
CA LYS A 52 6.27 -20.00 -7.71
C LYS A 52 7.49 -20.52 -6.96
N VAL A 53 8.25 -19.61 -6.33
CA VAL A 53 9.41 -19.97 -5.49
C VAL A 53 8.98 -20.91 -4.36
N ALA A 54 7.90 -20.57 -3.65
CA ALA A 54 7.35 -21.38 -2.58
C ALA A 54 7.05 -22.82 -3.03
N LYS A 55 6.41 -22.99 -4.19
CA LYS A 55 6.10 -24.31 -4.74
C LYS A 55 7.34 -25.06 -5.23
N ALA A 56 8.27 -24.37 -5.88
CA ALA A 56 9.48 -24.98 -6.43
C ALA A 56 10.36 -25.61 -5.32
N ASP A 57 10.44 -24.95 -4.17
CA ASP A 57 11.28 -25.39 -3.05
C ASP A 57 10.52 -26.15 -1.96
N GLY A 58 9.21 -26.33 -2.13
CA GLY A 58 8.37 -27.04 -1.17
C GLY A 58 8.09 -26.27 0.13
N TYR A 59 8.12 -24.94 0.12
CA TYR A 59 7.70 -24.14 1.27
C TYR A 59 6.18 -24.21 1.47
N THR A 60 5.78 -24.67 2.65
CA THR A 60 4.36 -24.69 3.06
C THR A 60 3.88 -23.32 3.55
N PHE A 61 4.79 -22.53 4.15
CA PHE A 61 4.50 -21.21 4.70
C PHE A 61 5.62 -20.22 4.36
N VAL A 62 5.24 -18.98 4.09
CA VAL A 62 6.15 -17.85 3.91
C VAL A 62 5.67 -16.73 4.82
N PHE A 63 6.56 -16.20 5.66
CA PHE A 63 6.25 -15.17 6.63
C PHE A 63 6.93 -13.85 6.25
N ASP A 64 6.20 -12.75 6.38
CA ASP A 64 6.73 -11.40 6.17
C ASP A 64 7.46 -10.91 7.43
N LYS A 65 8.79 -10.90 7.37
CA LYS A 65 9.66 -10.43 8.46
C LYS A 65 9.48 -8.95 8.82
N ALA A 66 9.11 -8.10 7.86
CA ALA A 66 9.04 -6.65 8.09
C ALA A 66 7.78 -6.23 8.84
N ASN A 67 6.66 -6.93 8.62
CA ASN A 67 5.36 -6.58 9.20
C ASN A 67 4.88 -7.54 10.31
N GLN A 68 5.53 -8.69 10.53
CA GLN A 68 5.15 -9.65 11.57
C GLN A 68 5.88 -9.36 12.89
N SER A 69 5.16 -8.88 13.90
CA SER A 69 5.68 -8.62 15.26
C SER A 69 6.01 -9.89 16.05
N ASN A 70 5.52 -11.06 15.62
CA ASN A 70 5.60 -12.31 16.39
C ASN A 70 6.77 -13.21 15.96
N LEU A 71 7.56 -12.81 14.96
CA LEU A 71 8.75 -13.54 14.52
C LEU A 71 9.95 -13.14 15.37
N ILE A 72 10.25 -13.94 16.40
CA ILE A 72 11.33 -13.65 17.37
C ILE A 72 12.72 -13.88 16.74
N TYR A 73 12.85 -14.91 15.90
CA TYR A 73 14.09 -15.25 15.21
C TYR A 73 13.78 -15.94 13.87
N ALA A 74 14.57 -15.61 12.84
CA ALA A 74 14.62 -16.32 11.58
C ALA A 74 16.05 -16.29 11.07
N ASP A 75 16.53 -17.45 10.62
CA ASP A 75 17.86 -17.56 10.02
C ASP A 75 17.94 -16.75 8.71
N LYS A 76 19.12 -16.23 8.38
CA LYS A 76 19.33 -15.51 7.11
C LYS A 76 19.17 -16.44 5.92
N ASP A 77 19.53 -17.71 6.07
CA ASP A 77 19.42 -18.70 4.99
C ASP A 77 17.95 -19.05 4.66
N ALA A 78 17.02 -18.72 5.55
CA ALA A 78 15.59 -18.85 5.32
C ALA A 78 14.98 -17.65 4.54
N ASP A 79 15.76 -16.59 4.29
CA ASP A 79 15.30 -15.42 3.54
C ASP A 79 15.31 -15.68 2.03
N ILE A 80 14.13 -15.84 1.46
CA ILE A 80 13.92 -16.08 0.02
C ILE A 80 13.69 -14.79 -0.79
N SER A 81 13.84 -13.60 -0.18
CA SER A 81 13.50 -12.32 -0.83
C SER A 81 14.24 -12.09 -2.14
N ASN A 82 15.55 -12.38 -2.19
CA ASN A 82 16.34 -12.21 -3.42
C ASN A 82 15.87 -13.15 -4.53
N ARG A 83 15.50 -14.39 -4.19
CA ARG A 83 15.00 -15.38 -5.15
C ARG A 83 13.66 -14.98 -5.74
N ILE A 84 12.80 -14.36 -4.94
CA ILE A 84 11.53 -13.78 -5.41
C ILE A 84 11.81 -12.63 -6.38
N LEU A 85 12.81 -11.78 -6.10
CA LEU A 85 13.21 -10.70 -7.01
C LEU A 85 13.78 -11.26 -8.33
N GLU A 86 14.60 -12.31 -8.27
CA GLU A 86 15.12 -13.00 -9.45
C GLU A 86 14.01 -13.62 -10.31
N GLU A 87 13.01 -14.28 -9.70
CA GLU A 87 11.83 -14.79 -10.41
C GLU A 87 11.00 -13.66 -11.06
N MET A 88 11.07 -12.45 -10.52
CA MET A 88 10.47 -11.25 -11.13
C MET A 88 11.33 -10.63 -12.24
N GLY A 89 12.54 -11.16 -12.48
CA GLY A 89 13.52 -10.63 -13.43
C GLY A 89 14.26 -9.39 -12.92
N ILE A 90 14.29 -9.18 -11.61
CA ILE A 90 14.94 -8.03 -10.97
C ILE A 90 16.23 -8.53 -10.30
N THR A 91 17.36 -8.33 -10.95
CA THR A 91 18.68 -8.58 -10.36
C THR A 91 19.15 -7.33 -9.61
N LYS A 92 19.63 -7.50 -8.38
CA LYS A 92 20.40 -6.45 -7.70
C LYS A 92 21.73 -6.30 -8.43
N GLU A 93 22.02 -5.09 -8.89
CA GLU A 93 23.37 -4.69 -9.34
C GLU A 93 24.39 -4.82 -8.20
#